data_AF-A0A658NXL2-F1
#
_entry.id   AF-A0A658NXL2-F1
#
_cell.length_a   1.000
_cell.length_b   1.000
_cell.length_c   1.000
_cell.angle_alpha   90.00
_cell.angle_beta   90.00
_cell.angle_gamma   90.00
#
_symmetry.space_group_name_H-M   'P 1'
#
loop_
_entity.id
_entity.type
_entity.pdbx_description
1 polymer ?
#
loop_
_entity_poly.entity_id
_entity_poly.type
_entity_poly.pdbx_seq_one_letter_code
_entity_poly.pdbx_strand_id
1 'polypeptide(L)'
;MNIIRRCLRHRLLRLWKIPGALLLLLSVHSLRAAWDFANIQQKSDALYGPATPEAQQRIRAWQQLLLQLRNADEQTQLRAVNQFFNEKIRYTEDIDVWHNVDYWATPIESLRKGEADCEDYAIAKYFTLRQLGVSEDKLRITYVKALRLNRAHMVLTWYATPEAIPLVLDSLTSTISPATQRMDLLPVYSFNNTGLWLPGNQNNKRVGDSKRLSRWQQVFTKMREEGFPMDK
;
A
#
# COMPACT_ATOMS: atom_id res chain seq x y z
N MET A 1 -49.91 -71.63 31.27
CA MET A 1 -50.47 -71.27 32.59
C MET A 1 -50.14 -69.81 32.86
N ASN A 2 -51.16 -68.97 33.07
CA ASN A 2 -51.18 -67.59 33.63
C ASN A 2 -50.35 -66.51 32.89
N ILE A 3 -50.94 -65.61 32.08
CA ILE A 3 -51.83 -64.45 32.37
C ILE A 3 -51.20 -63.44 33.38
N ILE A 4 -51.05 -62.17 32.95
CA ILE A 4 -51.57 -60.91 33.56
C ILE A 4 -50.63 -59.69 33.36
N ARG A 5 -51.06 -58.82 32.42
CA ARG A 5 -51.34 -57.36 32.47
C ARG A 5 -50.32 -56.28 32.94
N ARG A 6 -50.49 -55.13 32.25
CA ARG A 6 -50.43 -53.69 32.62
C ARG A 6 -49.10 -52.97 32.33
N CYS A 7 -49.10 -52.03 31.36
CA CYS A 7 -49.34 -50.57 31.53
C CYS A 7 -48.20 -49.89 32.31
N LEU A 8 -47.52 -48.83 31.86
CA LEU A 8 -48.07 -47.55 31.41
C LEU A 8 -46.92 -46.63 30.90
N ARG A 9 -47.22 -45.82 29.88
CA ARG A 9 -46.76 -44.43 29.61
C ARG A 9 -45.29 -44.06 29.34
N HIS A 10 -45.11 -43.64 28.08
CA HIS A 10 -44.49 -42.40 27.58
C HIS A 10 -43.09 -41.96 28.05
N ARG A 11 -42.16 -41.92 27.08
CA ARG A 11 -41.31 -40.75 26.84
C ARG A 11 -41.04 -40.58 25.34
N LEU A 12 -41.57 -39.49 24.79
CA LEU A 12 -41.19 -38.90 23.52
C LEU A 12 -39.74 -38.42 23.62
N LEU A 13 -38.84 -38.82 22.71
CA LEU A 13 -37.67 -38.02 22.39
C LEU A 13 -37.37 -38.06 20.88
N ARG A 14 -37.37 -36.84 20.35
CA ARG A 14 -37.22 -36.35 18.98
C ARG A 14 -36.03 -36.95 18.21
N LEU A 15 -36.30 -37.24 16.94
CA LEU A 15 -35.33 -37.32 15.85
C LEU A 15 -34.54 -35.99 15.74
N TRP A 16 -33.21 -36.06 15.72
CA TRP A 16 -32.38 -35.00 15.14
C TRP A 16 -31.49 -35.62 14.08
N LYS A 17 -31.90 -35.49 12.81
CA LYS A 17 -31.02 -35.66 11.67
C LYS A 17 -30.30 -34.32 11.47
N ILE A 18 -28.98 -34.27 11.64
CA ILE A 18 -28.17 -33.14 11.19
C ILE A 18 -27.53 -33.57 9.87
N PRO A 19 -27.94 -33.02 8.71
CA PRO A 19 -27.16 -33.17 7.49
C PRO A 19 -25.94 -32.26 7.60
N GLY A 20 -24.75 -32.83 7.39
CA GLY A 20 -23.49 -32.09 7.37
C GLY A 20 -23.51 -31.00 6.31
N ALA A 21 -23.49 -29.74 6.75
CA ALA A 21 -23.25 -28.60 5.87
C ALA A 21 -21.74 -28.52 5.58
N LEU A 22 -21.36 -28.84 4.35
CA LEU A 22 -20.04 -28.62 3.80
C LEU A 22 -19.80 -27.10 3.69
N LEU A 23 -19.09 -26.52 4.66
CA LEU A 23 -18.65 -25.12 4.63
C LEU A 23 -17.52 -24.97 3.61
N LEU A 24 -17.87 -24.61 2.38
CA LEU A 24 -16.94 -24.03 1.41
C LEU A 24 -16.50 -22.66 1.93
N LEU A 25 -15.33 -22.61 2.57
CA LEU A 25 -14.60 -21.38 2.86
C LEU A 25 -14.17 -20.75 1.53
N LEU A 26 -15.06 -19.99 0.90
CA LEU A 26 -14.70 -19.11 -0.20
C LEU A 26 -13.86 -17.97 0.37
N SER A 27 -12.53 -18.13 0.32
CA SER A 27 -11.60 -17.03 0.52
C SER A 27 -11.89 -15.97 -0.55
N VAL A 28 -12.58 -14.90 -0.16
CA VAL A 28 -12.89 -13.76 -1.02
C VAL A 28 -11.59 -13.02 -1.28
N HIS A 29 -10.85 -13.43 -2.30
CA HIS A 29 -9.76 -12.63 -2.83
C HIS A 29 -10.41 -11.52 -3.66
N SER A 30 -10.43 -10.30 -3.12
CA SER A 30 -10.89 -9.13 -3.86
C SER A 30 -10.03 -8.98 -5.13
N LEU A 31 -10.59 -9.34 -6.28
CA LEU A 31 -9.96 -9.13 -7.58
C LEU A 31 -9.98 -7.63 -7.86
N ARG A 32 -8.88 -6.94 -7.50
CA ARG A 32 -8.69 -5.54 -7.89
C ARG A 32 -8.47 -5.49 -9.40
N ALA A 33 -9.22 -4.63 -10.10
CA ALA A 33 -9.05 -4.47 -11.53
C ALA A 33 -7.61 -4.03 -11.84
N ALA A 34 -7.00 -4.64 -12.85
CA ALA A 34 -5.69 -4.19 -13.33
C ALA A 34 -5.81 -2.76 -13.90
N TRP A 35 -4.79 -1.93 -13.68
CA TRP A 35 -4.73 -0.62 -14.29
C TRP A 35 -4.62 -0.72 -15.82
N ASP A 36 -5.37 0.14 -16.52
CA ASP A 36 -5.29 0.30 -17.97
C ASP A 36 -4.17 1.29 -18.31
N PHE A 37 -2.98 0.75 -18.56
CA PHE A 37 -1.80 1.54 -18.92
C PHE A 37 -1.93 2.26 -20.26
N ALA A 38 -2.79 1.79 -21.19
CA ALA A 38 -3.02 2.48 -22.44
C ALA A 38 -3.81 3.77 -22.19
N ASN A 39 -4.89 3.70 -21.40
CA ASN A 39 -5.62 4.87 -20.96
C ASN A 39 -4.75 5.82 -20.13
N ILE A 40 -3.95 5.29 -19.20
CA ILE A 40 -3.05 6.12 -18.37
C ILE A 40 -2.01 6.85 -19.22
N GLN A 41 -1.41 6.17 -20.21
CA GLN A 41 -0.47 6.79 -21.13
C GLN A 41 -1.16 7.90 -21.93
N GLN A 42 -2.32 7.62 -22.52
CA GLN A 42 -3.07 8.61 -23.30
C GLN A 42 -3.42 9.86 -22.48
N LYS A 43 -3.93 9.68 -21.27
CA LYS A 43 -4.32 10.78 -20.38
C LYS A 43 -3.12 11.57 -19.89
N SER A 44 -2.07 10.90 -19.44
CA SER A 44 -0.85 11.57 -18.98
C SER A 44 -0.13 12.30 -20.12
N ASP A 45 -0.16 11.79 -21.37
CA ASP A 45 0.38 12.51 -22.52
C ASP A 45 -0.42 13.77 -22.86
N ALA A 46 -1.74 13.74 -22.67
CA ALA A 46 -2.59 14.93 -22.83
C ALA A 46 -2.32 15.99 -21.74
N LEU A 47 -1.98 15.56 -20.51
CA LEU A 47 -1.69 16.46 -19.38
C LEU A 47 -0.28 17.04 -19.44
N TYR A 48 0.71 16.23 -19.77
CA TYR A 48 2.14 16.55 -19.61
C TYR A 48 2.92 16.63 -20.93
N GLY A 49 2.23 16.48 -22.07
CA GLY A 49 2.85 16.28 -23.39
C GLY A 49 3.34 14.84 -23.60
N PRO A 50 3.83 14.48 -24.80
CA PRO A 50 4.31 13.11 -25.06
C PRO A 50 5.47 12.70 -24.15
N ALA A 51 5.41 11.49 -23.57
CA ALA A 51 6.53 10.94 -22.80
C ALA A 51 7.79 10.78 -23.66
N THR A 52 8.95 11.11 -23.11
CA THR A 52 10.24 10.79 -23.74
C THR A 52 10.44 9.27 -23.85
N PRO A 53 11.32 8.78 -24.75
CA PRO A 53 11.60 7.35 -24.86
C PRO A 53 12.03 6.70 -23.54
N GLU A 54 12.82 7.39 -22.72
CA GLU A 54 13.30 6.93 -21.41
C GLU A 54 12.14 6.86 -20.39
N ALA A 55 11.28 7.88 -20.39
CA ALA A 55 10.07 7.90 -19.57
C ALA A 55 9.16 6.72 -19.91
N GLN A 56 8.91 6.48 -21.20
CA GLN A 56 8.12 5.34 -21.65
C GLN A 56 8.75 4.01 -21.27
N GLN A 57 10.08 3.90 -21.33
CA GLN A 57 10.79 2.69 -20.90
C GLN A 57 10.58 2.42 -19.40
N ARG A 58 10.68 3.44 -18.55
CA ARG A 58 10.41 3.31 -17.10
C ARG A 58 8.96 2.93 -16.82
N ILE A 59 7.99 3.54 -17.50
CA ILE A 59 6.55 3.22 -17.34
C ILE A 59 6.26 1.78 -17.80
N ARG A 60 6.80 1.34 -18.94
CA ARG A 60 6.67 -0.06 -19.39
C ARG A 60 7.32 -1.03 -18.39
N ALA A 61 8.49 -0.70 -17.86
CA ALA A 61 9.14 -1.53 -16.85
C ALA A 61 8.30 -1.63 -15.57
N TRP A 62 7.63 -0.56 -15.16
CA TRP A 62 6.70 -0.56 -14.03
C TRP A 62 5.47 -1.43 -14.29
N GLN A 63 4.89 -1.36 -15.49
CA GLN A 63 3.82 -2.26 -15.90
C GLN A 63 4.25 -3.73 -15.84
N GLN A 64 5.45 -4.06 -16.32
CA GLN A 64 6.00 -5.42 -16.26
C GLN A 64 6.23 -5.88 -14.83
N LEU A 65 6.72 -5.01 -13.94
CA LEU A 65 6.86 -5.30 -12.51
C LEU A 65 5.51 -5.73 -11.90
N LEU A 66 4.44 -4.99 -12.18
CA LEU A 66 3.09 -5.31 -11.68
C LEU A 66 2.59 -6.68 -12.19
N LEU A 67 2.88 -7.01 -13.45
CA LEU A 67 2.51 -8.31 -14.03
C LEU A 67 3.28 -9.47 -13.38
N GLN A 68 4.59 -9.29 -13.18
CA GLN A 68 5.48 -10.30 -12.59
C GLN A 68 5.15 -10.59 -11.12
N LEU A 69 4.78 -9.56 -10.36
CA LEU A 69 4.59 -9.68 -8.92
C LEU A 69 3.16 -10.01 -8.48
N ARG A 70 2.19 -10.07 -9.41
CA ARG A 70 0.77 -10.25 -9.09
C ARG A 70 0.49 -11.46 -8.19
N ASN A 71 1.23 -12.55 -8.37
CA ASN A 71 1.06 -13.80 -7.61
C ASN A 71 2.23 -14.07 -6.65
N ALA A 72 3.14 -13.12 -6.46
CA ALA A 72 4.26 -13.26 -5.54
C ALA A 72 3.79 -13.09 -4.09
N ASP A 73 4.53 -13.66 -3.15
CA ASP A 73 4.29 -13.41 -1.73
C ASP A 73 4.59 -11.95 -1.37
N GLU A 74 3.93 -11.47 -0.31
CA GLU A 74 4.00 -10.07 0.12
C GLU A 74 5.43 -9.60 0.40
N GLN A 75 6.30 -10.45 0.94
CA GLN A 75 7.70 -10.09 1.19
C GLN A 75 8.50 -9.90 -0.10
N THR A 76 8.26 -10.75 -1.10
CA THR A 76 8.83 -10.59 -2.44
C THR A 76 8.32 -9.31 -3.11
N GLN A 77 7.03 -9.00 -2.98
CA GLN A 77 6.47 -7.74 -3.50
C GLN A 77 7.15 -6.52 -2.86
N LEU A 78 7.30 -6.49 -1.53
CA LEU A 78 7.95 -5.39 -0.81
C LEU A 78 9.38 -5.15 -1.32
N ARG A 79 10.19 -6.21 -1.42
CA ARG A 79 11.59 -6.11 -1.88
C ARG A 79 11.68 -5.62 -3.32
N ALA A 80 10.94 -6.24 -4.23
CA ALA A 80 11.02 -5.92 -5.65
C ALA A 80 10.50 -4.51 -5.96
N VAL A 81 9.43 -4.07 -5.28
CA VAL A 81 8.92 -2.69 -5.43
C VAL A 81 9.90 -1.67 -4.84
N ASN A 82 10.48 -1.94 -3.67
CA ASN A 82 11.46 -1.03 -3.06
C ASN A 82 12.68 -0.86 -3.97
N GLN A 83 13.22 -1.98 -4.46
CA GLN A 83 14.38 -1.99 -5.35
C GLN A 83 14.06 -1.29 -6.68
N PHE A 84 12.91 -1.58 -7.30
CA PHE A 84 12.55 -0.99 -8.59
C PHE A 84 12.60 0.53 -8.57
N PHE A 85 11.93 1.18 -7.61
CA PHE A 85 11.91 2.63 -7.56
C PHE A 85 13.28 3.23 -7.20
N ASN A 86 14.02 2.57 -6.30
CA ASN A 86 15.38 2.98 -5.95
C ASN A 86 16.38 2.88 -7.11
N GLU A 87 16.11 2.04 -8.11
CA GLU A 87 16.97 1.91 -9.31
C GLU A 87 16.49 2.76 -10.49
N LYS A 88 15.18 2.96 -10.64
CA LYS A 88 14.59 3.63 -11.81
C LYS A 88 14.49 5.14 -11.68
N ILE A 89 14.58 5.66 -10.47
CA ILE A 89 14.43 7.08 -10.18
C ILE A 89 15.72 7.57 -9.53
N ARG A 90 16.14 8.78 -9.90
CA ARG A 90 17.24 9.49 -9.22
C ARG A 90 16.66 10.33 -8.10
N TYR A 91 17.27 10.29 -6.91
CA TYR A 91 16.89 11.19 -5.83
C TYR A 91 17.25 12.64 -6.21
N THR A 92 16.30 13.56 -6.24
CA THR A 92 16.49 14.99 -6.56
C THR A 92 15.42 15.81 -5.84
N GLU A 93 15.79 16.95 -5.25
CA GLU A 93 14.88 17.76 -4.44
C GLU A 93 13.84 18.48 -5.33
N ASP A 94 12.64 18.72 -4.80
CA ASP A 94 11.53 19.29 -5.58
C ASP A 94 11.83 20.66 -6.19
N ILE A 95 12.65 21.47 -5.52
CA ILE A 95 13.00 22.79 -6.03
C ILE A 95 13.75 22.70 -7.36
N ASP A 96 14.49 21.62 -7.58
CA ASP A 96 15.26 21.39 -8.81
C ASP A 96 14.41 20.70 -9.89
N VAL A 97 13.46 19.84 -9.50
CA VAL A 97 12.60 19.07 -10.44
C VAL A 97 11.35 19.85 -10.86
N TRP A 98 10.69 20.46 -9.89
CA TRP A 98 9.36 21.05 -9.98
C TRP A 98 9.34 22.57 -9.78
N HIS A 99 10.46 23.18 -9.35
CA HIS A 99 10.54 24.59 -8.96
C HIS A 99 9.54 24.96 -7.85
N ASN A 100 9.26 24.00 -6.97
CA ASN A 100 8.36 24.11 -5.83
C ASN A 100 9.01 23.39 -4.64
N VAL A 101 8.80 23.86 -3.41
CA VAL A 101 9.56 23.40 -2.24
C VAL A 101 9.01 22.11 -1.61
N ASP A 102 7.82 21.65 -2.01
CA ASP A 102 7.13 20.48 -1.40
C ASP A 102 5.97 20.05 -2.34
N TYR A 103 6.34 19.46 -3.47
CA TYR A 103 5.46 19.00 -4.55
C TYR A 103 5.38 17.48 -4.55
N TRP A 104 4.23 16.95 -4.11
CA TRP A 104 4.03 15.50 -4.08
C TRP A 104 3.64 14.98 -5.47
N ALA A 105 4.56 14.31 -6.15
CA ALA A 105 4.35 13.72 -7.46
C ALA A 105 3.54 12.42 -7.40
N THR A 106 2.80 12.15 -8.48
CA THR A 106 2.20 10.84 -8.72
C THR A 106 3.27 9.84 -9.16
N PRO A 107 2.99 8.52 -9.13
CA PRO A 107 3.90 7.53 -9.69
C PRO A 107 4.24 7.79 -11.17
N ILE A 108 3.27 8.29 -11.96
CA ILE A 108 3.49 8.62 -13.37
C ILE A 108 4.39 9.83 -13.52
N GLU A 109 4.16 10.89 -12.75
CA GLU A 109 5.02 12.08 -12.77
C GLU A 109 6.48 11.73 -12.42
N SER A 110 6.72 10.99 -11.34
CA SER A 110 8.08 10.57 -10.94
C SER A 110 8.72 9.65 -11.99
N LEU A 111 7.97 8.72 -12.61
CA LEU A 111 8.51 7.87 -13.68
C LEU A 111 8.75 8.65 -14.99
N ARG A 112 7.94 9.66 -15.28
CA ARG A 112 8.14 10.52 -16.46
C ARG A 112 9.38 11.38 -16.30
N LYS A 113 9.58 12.00 -15.14
CA LYS A 113 10.80 12.75 -14.82
C LYS A 113 12.02 11.84 -14.68
N GLY A 114 11.85 10.67 -14.09
CA GLY A 114 12.97 9.82 -13.66
C GLY A 114 13.70 10.39 -12.45
N GLU A 115 13.09 11.37 -11.77
CA GLU A 115 13.62 12.14 -10.66
C GLU A 115 12.50 12.36 -9.67
N ALA A 116 12.82 12.28 -8.37
CA ALA A 116 11.86 12.46 -7.29
C ALA A 116 12.59 12.61 -5.96
N ASP A 117 11.92 13.13 -4.94
CA ASP A 117 12.48 13.31 -3.60
C ASP A 117 11.98 12.22 -2.61
N CYS A 118 11.92 12.45 -1.30
CA CYS A 118 11.60 11.38 -0.35
C CYS A 118 10.15 10.90 -0.36
N GLU A 119 9.18 11.80 -0.41
CA GLU A 119 7.76 11.46 -0.42
C GLU A 119 7.36 10.73 -1.69
N ASP A 120 7.89 11.16 -2.83
CA ASP A 120 7.52 10.64 -4.14
C ASP A 120 7.82 9.14 -4.23
N TYR A 121 8.95 8.71 -3.66
CA TYR A 121 9.29 7.30 -3.55
C TYR A 121 8.31 6.55 -2.65
N ALA A 122 7.96 7.11 -1.49
CA ALA A 122 7.02 6.49 -0.57
C ALA A 122 5.63 6.35 -1.20
N ILE A 123 5.18 7.38 -1.93
CA ILE A 123 3.92 7.43 -2.67
C ILE A 123 3.91 6.39 -3.79
N ALA A 124 4.95 6.36 -4.63
CA ALA A 124 5.05 5.42 -5.75
C ALA A 124 5.09 3.96 -5.28
N LYS A 125 5.84 3.67 -4.21
CA LYS A 125 5.87 2.34 -3.57
C LYS A 125 4.50 1.98 -2.97
N TYR A 126 3.83 2.93 -2.30
CA TYR A 126 2.52 2.72 -1.69
C TYR A 126 1.49 2.30 -2.72
N PHE A 127 1.31 3.08 -3.80
CA PHE A 127 0.31 2.78 -4.82
C PHE A 127 0.61 1.47 -5.56
N THR A 128 1.88 1.20 -5.84
CA THR A 128 2.30 -0.05 -6.48
C THR A 128 1.96 -1.27 -5.61
N LEU A 129 2.27 -1.23 -4.32
CA LEU A 129 1.95 -2.32 -3.39
C LEU A 129 0.44 -2.49 -3.19
N ARG A 130 -0.32 -1.39 -3.13
CA ARG A 130 -1.79 -1.46 -3.09
C ARG A 130 -2.38 -2.12 -4.33
N GLN A 131 -1.81 -1.84 -5.51
CA GLN A 131 -2.23 -2.48 -6.76
C GLN A 131 -1.87 -3.97 -6.81
N LEU A 132 -0.78 -4.37 -6.15
CA LEU A 132 -0.37 -5.77 -5.99
C LEU A 132 -1.17 -6.54 -4.93
N GLY A 133 -2.13 -5.88 -4.28
CA GLY A 133 -3.04 -6.51 -3.32
C GLY A 133 -2.61 -6.40 -1.85
N VAL A 134 -1.49 -5.74 -1.55
CA VAL A 134 -1.08 -5.48 -0.15
C VAL A 134 -2.15 -4.62 0.52
N SER A 135 -2.66 -5.08 1.66
CA SER A 135 -3.75 -4.40 2.36
C SER A 135 -3.36 -3.00 2.85
N GLU A 136 -4.33 -2.08 2.89
CA GLU A 136 -4.08 -0.66 3.21
C GLU A 136 -3.67 -0.44 4.66
N ASP A 137 -4.28 -1.19 5.57
CA ASP A 137 -4.04 -1.17 7.00
C ASP A 137 -2.60 -1.55 7.36
N LYS A 138 -1.94 -2.32 6.48
CA LYS A 138 -0.53 -2.68 6.59
C LYS A 138 0.43 -1.61 6.09
N LEU A 139 -0.01 -0.64 5.29
CA LEU A 139 0.86 0.34 4.66
C LEU A 139 0.64 1.73 5.26
N ARG A 140 1.71 2.39 5.68
CA ARG A 140 1.67 3.79 6.12
C ARG A 140 2.86 4.56 5.57
N ILE A 141 2.59 5.70 4.96
CA ILE A 141 3.61 6.70 4.66
C ILE A 141 3.97 7.38 5.98
N THR A 142 5.25 7.41 6.32
CA THR A 142 5.74 7.85 7.63
C THR A 142 6.70 9.01 7.47
N TYR A 143 6.35 10.14 8.08
CA TYR A 143 7.22 11.30 8.22
C TYR A 143 8.16 11.08 9.39
N VAL A 144 9.46 11.25 9.14
CA VAL A 144 10.53 11.02 10.11
C VAL A 144 11.52 12.19 10.07
N LYS A 145 12.33 12.33 11.11
CA LYS A 145 13.58 13.09 11.05
C LYS A 145 14.72 12.13 10.73
N ALA A 146 15.39 12.33 9.60
CA ALA A 146 16.63 11.64 9.27
C ALA A 146 17.78 12.28 10.06
N LEU A 147 18.19 11.65 11.15
CA LEU A 147 19.12 12.22 12.15
C LEU A 147 20.50 12.49 11.56
N ARG A 148 21.01 11.59 10.70
CA ARG A 148 22.33 11.75 10.07
C ARG A 148 22.39 12.90 9.07
N LEU A 149 21.27 13.18 8.40
CA LEU A 149 21.13 14.28 7.44
C LEU A 149 20.60 15.56 8.10
N ASN A 150 20.17 15.46 9.37
CA ASN A 150 19.52 16.50 10.14
C ASN A 150 18.38 17.22 9.39
N ARG A 151 17.53 16.46 8.69
CA ARG A 151 16.39 17.00 7.93
C ARG A 151 15.14 16.15 8.06
N ALA A 152 14.00 16.71 7.64
CA ALA A 152 12.79 15.96 7.41
C ALA A 152 13.01 14.91 6.31
N HIS A 153 12.33 13.77 6.44
CA HIS A 153 12.40 12.69 5.47
C HIS A 153 11.08 11.90 5.49
N MET A 154 10.78 11.22 4.39
CA MET A 154 9.59 10.38 4.28
C MET A 154 9.95 8.99 3.80
N VAL A 155 9.32 7.98 4.42
CA VAL A 155 9.51 6.57 4.11
C VAL A 155 8.16 5.86 4.02
N LEU A 156 8.12 4.72 3.34
CA LEU A 156 6.98 3.82 3.43
C LEU A 156 7.24 2.78 4.52
N THR A 157 6.28 2.57 5.41
CA THR A 157 6.34 1.54 6.44
C THR A 157 5.30 0.47 6.18
N TRP A 158 5.69 -0.78 6.41
CA TRP A 158 4.83 -1.95 6.27
C TRP A 158 4.72 -2.70 7.60
N TYR A 159 3.50 -3.06 7.99
CA TYR A 159 3.18 -3.74 9.24
C TYR A 159 2.60 -5.14 8.94
N ALA A 160 3.25 -6.19 9.46
CA ALA A 160 2.73 -7.56 9.32
C ALA A 160 1.37 -7.73 10.02
N THR A 161 1.26 -7.13 11.20
CA THR A 161 0.05 -6.96 12.01
C THR A 161 0.02 -5.52 12.56
N PRO A 162 -1.13 -4.99 13.00
CA PRO A 162 -1.21 -3.61 13.50
C PRO A 162 -0.23 -3.26 14.63
N GLU A 163 0.15 -4.25 15.46
CA GLU A 163 1.08 -4.14 16.59
C GLU A 163 2.53 -4.54 16.26
N ALA A 164 2.80 -5.02 15.04
CA ALA A 164 4.13 -5.46 14.65
C ALA A 164 5.12 -4.28 14.56
N ILE A 165 6.40 -4.56 14.82
CA ILE A 165 7.47 -3.64 14.43
C ILE A 165 7.46 -3.54 12.89
N PRO A 166 7.32 -2.33 12.32
CA PRO A 166 7.21 -2.21 10.88
C PRO A 166 8.56 -2.42 10.19
N LEU A 167 8.50 -2.89 8.95
CA LEU A 167 9.59 -2.80 8.00
C LEU A 167 9.60 -1.43 7.34
N VAL A 168 10.78 -0.88 7.08
CA VAL A 168 10.99 0.43 6.46
C VAL A 168 11.47 0.27 5.02
N LEU A 169 10.72 0.84 4.09
CA LEU A 169 11.04 0.96 2.68
C LEU A 169 11.45 2.42 2.42
N ASP A 170 12.72 2.63 2.10
CA ASP A 170 13.37 3.95 2.08
C ASP A 170 13.96 4.24 0.69
N SER A 171 14.03 5.52 0.31
CA SER A 171 14.74 5.98 -0.89
C SER A 171 16.25 6.11 -0.66
N LEU A 172 16.70 6.29 0.58
CA LEU A 172 18.12 6.41 0.92
C LEU A 172 18.86 5.07 0.91
N THR A 173 18.14 3.94 0.94
CA THR A 173 18.73 2.60 0.90
C THR A 173 17.74 1.57 0.35
N SER A 174 18.25 0.61 -0.43
CA SER A 174 17.45 -0.51 -0.94
C SER A 174 17.24 -1.63 0.10
N THR A 175 17.97 -1.62 1.21
CA THR A 175 17.83 -2.62 2.28
C THR A 175 16.59 -2.33 3.11
N ILE A 176 15.60 -3.22 3.05
CA ILE A 176 14.42 -3.18 3.92
C ILE A 176 14.81 -3.71 5.30
N SER A 177 14.68 -2.87 6.32
CA SER A 177 15.03 -3.21 7.70
C SER A 177 13.86 -2.93 8.66
N PRO A 178 13.73 -3.67 9.77
CA PRO A 178 12.83 -3.30 10.86
C PRO A 178 13.12 -1.89 11.37
N ALA A 179 12.08 -1.15 11.79
CA ALA A 179 12.23 0.20 12.32
C ALA A 179 13.16 0.27 13.54
N THR A 180 13.24 -0.78 14.35
CA THR A 180 14.18 -0.90 15.48
C THR A 180 15.66 -0.94 15.06
N GLN A 181 15.95 -1.23 13.79
CA GLN A 181 17.31 -1.19 13.23
C GLN A 181 17.62 0.13 12.51
N ARG A 182 16.61 0.99 12.32
CA ARG A 182 16.75 2.32 11.68
C ARG A 182 16.89 3.42 12.71
N MET A 183 17.94 3.31 13.53
CA MET A 183 18.27 4.29 14.58
C MET A 183 18.64 5.68 14.02
N ASP A 184 18.82 5.78 12.70
CA ASP A 184 19.01 7.02 11.97
C ASP A 184 17.69 7.77 11.68
N LEU A 185 16.53 7.14 11.89
CA LEU A 185 15.21 7.72 11.64
C LEU A 185 14.42 7.88 12.94
N LEU A 186 13.96 9.10 13.22
CA LEU A 186 13.06 9.38 14.34
C LEU A 186 11.63 9.64 13.82
N PRO A 187 10.64 8.76 14.08
CA PRO A 187 9.28 8.96 13.58
C PRO A 187 8.58 10.15 14.23
N VAL A 188 7.82 10.90 13.43
CA VAL A 188 7.03 12.06 13.90
C VAL A 188 5.53 11.80 13.73
N TYR A 189 5.10 11.29 12.58
CA TYR A 189 3.72 10.82 12.33
C TYR A 189 3.69 9.87 11.13
N SER A 190 2.61 9.11 11.00
CA SER A 190 2.36 8.25 9.82
C SER A 190 0.92 8.34 9.37
N PHE A 191 0.65 8.09 8.09
CA PHE A 191 -0.69 8.16 7.53
C PHE A 191 -0.85 7.19 6.34
N ASN A 192 -2.10 6.91 5.99
CA ASN A 192 -2.49 6.24 4.76
C ASN A 192 -3.82 6.84 4.28
N ASN A 193 -4.59 6.20 3.39
CA ASN A 193 -5.85 6.78 2.92
C ASN A 193 -6.96 6.85 3.99
N THR A 194 -6.86 6.10 5.08
CA THR A 194 -7.91 5.96 6.10
C THR A 194 -7.56 6.54 7.47
N GLY A 195 -6.31 6.92 7.72
CA GLY A 195 -5.93 7.46 9.03
C GLY A 195 -4.62 8.23 9.10
N LEU A 196 -4.47 8.93 10.22
CA LEU A 196 -3.27 9.60 10.69
C LEU A 196 -2.94 9.11 12.10
N TRP A 197 -1.68 8.78 12.35
CA TRP A 197 -1.19 8.29 13.63
C TRP A 197 0.03 9.05 14.13
N LEU A 198 0.09 9.31 15.44
CA LEU A 198 1.27 9.83 16.13
C LEU A 198 2.02 8.71 16.86
N PRO A 199 3.36 8.77 16.98
CA PRO A 199 4.14 7.87 17.82
C PRO A 199 3.66 7.88 19.27
N GLY A 200 3.65 6.72 19.93
CA GLY A 200 3.23 6.57 21.33
C GLY A 200 3.88 5.36 22.02
N ASN A 201 3.96 5.40 23.35
CA ASN A 201 4.78 4.49 24.17
C ASN A 201 4.43 2.99 24.09
N GLN A 202 3.23 2.63 23.62
CA GLN A 202 2.83 1.22 23.48
C GLN A 202 2.17 0.87 22.15
N ASN A 203 1.79 1.87 21.34
CA ASN A 203 1.30 1.75 19.96
C ASN A 203 1.14 3.15 19.35
N ASN A 204 1.20 3.26 18.03
CA ASN A 204 0.89 4.50 17.34
C ASN A 204 -0.58 4.89 17.60
N LYS A 205 -0.82 6.09 18.15
CA LYS A 205 -2.17 6.58 18.46
C LYS A 205 -2.82 7.14 17.19
N ARG A 206 -3.93 6.56 16.75
CA ARG A 206 -4.74 7.16 15.67
C ARG A 206 -5.34 8.47 16.16
N VAL A 207 -5.06 9.56 15.46
CA VAL A 207 -5.45 10.94 15.86
C VAL A 207 -6.37 11.62 14.85
N GLY A 208 -6.65 11.00 13.70
CA GLY A 208 -7.57 11.60 12.74
C GLY A 208 -7.64 10.88 11.39
N ASP A 209 -8.32 11.54 10.45
CA ASP A 209 -8.46 11.16 9.05
C ASP A 209 -7.36 11.87 8.22
N SER A 210 -6.72 11.15 7.30
CA SER A 210 -5.69 11.69 6.41
C SER A 210 -6.23 12.64 5.35
N LYS A 211 -7.57 12.74 5.19
CA LYS A 211 -8.23 13.78 4.37
C LYS A 211 -7.88 15.21 4.77
N ARG A 212 -7.28 15.41 5.94
CA ARG A 212 -6.72 16.71 6.37
C ARG A 212 -5.40 17.06 5.70
N LEU A 213 -4.73 16.10 5.06
CA LEU A 213 -3.47 16.32 4.33
C LEU A 213 -3.79 16.73 2.89
N SER A 214 -3.82 18.04 2.63
CA SER A 214 -4.21 18.61 1.34
C SER A 214 -3.37 18.07 0.17
N ARG A 215 -2.06 17.92 0.35
CA ARG A 215 -1.16 17.36 -0.67
C ARG A 215 -1.49 15.92 -1.04
N TRP A 216 -1.83 15.09 -0.05
CA TRP A 216 -2.24 13.71 -0.29
C TRP A 216 -3.52 13.63 -1.15
N GLN A 217 -4.48 14.52 -0.91
CA GLN A 217 -5.69 14.63 -1.74
C GLN A 217 -5.39 15.12 -3.17
N GLN A 218 -4.38 15.97 -3.34
CA GLN A 218 -3.92 16.42 -4.66
C GLN A 218 -3.32 15.25 -5.46
N VAL A 219 -2.53 14.37 -4.84
CA VAL A 219 -2.00 13.17 -5.51
C VAL A 219 -3.13 12.32 -6.08
N PHE A 220 -4.18 12.07 -5.31
CA PHE A 220 -5.35 11.31 -5.80
C PHE A 220 -6.10 12.02 -6.92
N THR A 221 -6.20 13.35 -6.85
CA THR A 221 -6.81 14.15 -7.92
C THR A 221 -6.03 13.99 -9.21
N LYS A 222 -4.71 14.17 -9.15
CA LYS A 222 -3.81 13.99 -10.30
C LYS A 222 -3.87 12.58 -10.86
N MET A 223 -3.81 11.54 -10.00
CA MET A 223 -3.94 10.15 -10.46
C MET A 223 -5.29 9.89 -11.16
N ARG A 224 -6.38 10.50 -10.70
CA ARG A 224 -7.67 10.38 -11.40
C ARG A 224 -7.62 11.03 -12.79
N GLU A 225 -7.00 12.20 -12.90
CA GLU A 225 -6.83 12.92 -14.17
C GLU A 225 -5.91 12.14 -15.13
N GLU A 226 -4.88 11.48 -14.59
CA GLU A 226 -3.99 10.55 -15.29
C GLU A 226 -4.70 9.25 -15.71
N GLY A 227 -5.95 9.02 -15.33
CA GLY A 227 -6.75 7.87 -15.80
C GLY A 227 -6.68 6.63 -14.91
N PHE A 228 -6.17 6.74 -13.67
CA PHE A 228 -6.25 5.65 -12.70
C PHE A 228 -7.68 5.45 -12.17
N PRO A 229 -8.12 4.19 -12.00
CA PRO A 229 -9.37 3.90 -11.31
C PRO A 229 -9.19 4.21 -9.83
N MET A 230 -10.03 5.10 -9.30
CA MET A 230 -10.02 5.42 -7.88
C MET A 230 -11.08 4.59 -7.17
N ASP A 231 -10.63 3.60 -6.39
CA ASP A 231 -11.51 2.88 -5.48
C ASP A 231 -12.03 3.85 -4.41
N LYS A 232 -13.34 3.84 -4.18
CA LYS A 232 -14.01 4.64 -3.15
C LYS A 232 -13.71 4.13 -1.75
#